data_AF-A0A957TN27-F1
#
_entry.id   AF-A0A957TN27-F1
#
_cell.length_a   1.000
_cell.length_b   1.000
_cell.length_c   1.000
_cell.angle_alpha   90.00
_cell.angle_beta   90.00
_cell.angle_gamma   90.00
#
_symmetry.space_group_name_H-M   'P 1'
#
loop_
_entity.id
_entity.type
_entity.pdbx_description
1 polymer ?
#
loop_
_entity_poly.entity_id
_entity_poly.type
_entity_poly.pdbx_seq_one_letter_code
_entity_poly.pdbx_strand_id
1 'polypeptide(L)'
;NASKRIYREISSRLRLLTADELTLLCAGSRHDQLYLLWLAVCKRYRFIRLFAEQVLREKFLRLDMVITYADYDRFFYQMADVYPEVDGVAQRTQMKQRQVIFKMMREADLITDKGLILPAILSPALIERIHHDNPEYFAIYPVAEADVQIYNTQHESR
;
A
#
# COMPACT_ATOMS: atom_id res chain seq x y z
N ASN A 1 -26.94 -10.10 -2.41
CA ASN A 1 -25.92 -11.19 -2.32
C ASN A 1 -24.55 -10.61 -2.02
N ALA A 2 -24.04 -10.85 -0.80
CA ALA A 2 -22.72 -10.36 -0.36
C ALA A 2 -21.56 -10.86 -1.25
N SER A 3 -21.62 -12.10 -1.72
CA SER A 3 -20.58 -12.70 -2.57
C SER A 3 -20.40 -11.97 -3.91
N LYS A 4 -21.50 -11.50 -4.53
CA LYS A 4 -21.42 -10.70 -5.77
C LYS A 4 -20.74 -9.34 -5.54
N ARG A 5 -20.96 -8.73 -4.37
CA ARG A 5 -20.32 -7.46 -3.99
C ARG A 5 -18.82 -7.65 -3.74
N ILE A 6 -18.46 -8.68 -2.97
CA ILE A 6 -17.06 -9.04 -2.67
C ILE A 6 -16.30 -9.34 -3.97
N TYR A 7 -16.88 -10.15 -4.87
CA TYR A 7 -16.26 -10.45 -6.16
C TYR A 7 -16.01 -9.19 -7.00
N ARG A 8 -17.00 -8.30 -7.10
CA ARG A 8 -16.85 -7.04 -7.84
C ARG A 8 -15.75 -6.17 -7.25
N GLU A 9 -15.67 -6.09 -5.93
CA GLU A 9 -14.66 -5.31 -5.23
C GLU A 9 -13.25 -5.86 -5.48
N ILE A 10 -13.06 -7.17 -5.30
CA ILE A 10 -11.78 -7.84 -5.57
C ILE A 10 -11.40 -7.68 -7.05
N SER A 11 -12.32 -8.00 -7.97
CA SER A 11 -12.08 -7.86 -9.41
C SER A 11 -11.72 -6.43 -9.79
N SER A 12 -12.37 -5.42 -9.19
CA SER A 12 -12.07 -4.01 -9.48
C SER A 12 -10.67 -3.58 -9.04
N ARG A 13 -10.10 -4.20 -8.00
CA ARG A 13 -8.72 -3.94 -7.54
C ARG A 13 -7.73 -4.66 -8.44
N LEU A 14 -7.95 -5.96 -8.67
CA LEU A 14 -7.03 -6.79 -9.45
C LEU A 14 -6.92 -6.35 -10.91
N ARG A 15 -7.97 -5.76 -11.50
CA ARG A 15 -7.93 -5.22 -12.87
C ARG A 15 -6.96 -4.05 -13.07
N LEU A 16 -6.44 -3.45 -11.98
CA LEU A 16 -5.46 -2.37 -12.05
C LEU A 16 -4.02 -2.91 -12.04
N LEU A 17 -3.83 -4.20 -11.80
CA LEU A 17 -2.53 -4.83 -11.93
C LEU A 17 -2.21 -5.10 -13.40
N THR A 18 -0.95 -4.97 -13.78
CA THR A 18 -0.46 -5.33 -15.12
C THR A 18 -0.54 -6.84 -15.33
N ALA A 19 -0.41 -7.29 -16.57
CA ALA A 19 -0.40 -8.73 -16.88
C ALA A 19 0.76 -9.47 -16.15
N ASP A 20 1.92 -8.83 -16.04
CA ASP A 20 3.09 -9.40 -15.36
C ASP A 20 2.90 -9.43 -13.84
N GLU A 21 2.30 -8.38 -13.27
CA GLU A 21 1.91 -8.35 -11.86
C GLU A 21 0.88 -9.43 -11.52
N LEU A 22 -0.12 -9.64 -12.38
CA LEU A 22 -1.11 -10.71 -12.22
C LEU A 22 -0.48 -12.10 -12.33
N THR A 23 0.50 -12.26 -13.23
CA THR A 23 1.25 -13.52 -13.37
C THR A 23 2.04 -13.81 -12.09
N LEU A 24 2.73 -12.80 -11.54
CA LEU A 24 3.44 -12.92 -10.28
C LEU A 24 2.49 -13.15 -9.09
N LEU A 25 1.29 -12.55 -9.10
CA LEU A 25 0.27 -12.81 -8.09
C LEU A 25 -0.18 -14.28 -8.10
N CYS A 26 -0.26 -14.92 -9.26
CA CYS A 26 -0.68 -16.33 -9.36
C CYS A 26 0.45 -17.31 -9.00
N ALA A 27 1.69 -17.03 -9.39
CA ALA A 27 2.81 -17.98 -9.33
C ALA A 27 3.90 -17.62 -8.30
N GLY A 28 3.87 -16.41 -7.74
CA GLY A 28 4.87 -15.88 -6.83
C GLY A 28 4.74 -16.39 -5.40
N SER A 29 5.67 -15.95 -4.55
CA SER A 29 5.65 -16.30 -3.13
C SER A 29 4.45 -15.69 -2.42
N ARG A 30 4.11 -16.23 -1.24
CA ARG A 30 3.06 -15.66 -0.38
C ARG A 30 3.31 -14.17 -0.09
N HIS A 31 4.57 -13.78 0.05
CA HIS A 31 4.99 -12.41 0.32
C HIS A 31 4.75 -11.49 -0.89
N ASP A 32 5.15 -11.93 -2.08
CA ASP A 32 4.88 -11.20 -3.33
C ASP A 32 3.38 -11.02 -3.55
N GLN A 33 2.59 -12.06 -3.27
CA GLN A 33 1.14 -12.00 -3.38
C GLN A 33 0.55 -10.94 -2.45
N LEU A 34 1.02 -10.87 -1.19
CA LEU A 34 0.55 -9.88 -0.24
C LEU A 34 0.87 -8.45 -0.67
N TYR A 35 2.09 -8.22 -1.13
CA TYR A 35 2.50 -6.91 -1.61
C TYR A 35 1.77 -6.51 -2.90
N LEU A 36 1.55 -7.42 -3.84
CA LEU A 36 0.74 -7.16 -5.03
C LEU A 36 -0.73 -6.87 -4.70
N LEU A 37 -1.30 -7.53 -3.69
CA LEU A 37 -2.65 -7.22 -3.22
C LEU A 37 -2.72 -5.84 -2.56
N TRP A 38 -1.69 -5.45 -1.81
CA TRP A 38 -1.55 -4.09 -1.27
C TRP A 38 -1.43 -3.05 -2.40
N LEU A 39 -0.58 -3.32 -3.40
CA LEU A 39 -0.46 -2.49 -4.60
C LEU A 39 -1.80 -2.29 -5.30
N ALA A 40 -2.57 -3.37 -5.51
CA ALA A 40 -3.89 -3.30 -6.13
C ALA A 40 -4.87 -2.42 -5.33
N VAL A 41 -4.79 -2.44 -3.99
CA VAL A 41 -5.59 -1.57 -3.11
C VAL A 41 -5.17 -0.11 -3.27
N CYS A 42 -3.87 0.19 -3.24
CA CYS A 42 -3.33 1.54 -3.40
C CYS A 42 -3.63 2.12 -4.79
N LYS A 43 -3.51 1.31 -5.86
CA LYS A 43 -3.93 1.69 -7.21
C LYS A 43 -5.41 2.03 -7.29
N ARG A 44 -6.26 1.27 -6.58
CA ARG A 44 -7.72 1.46 -6.60
C ARG A 44 -8.19 2.67 -5.81
N TYR A 45 -7.56 2.95 -4.67
CA TYR A 45 -8.01 3.95 -3.70
C TYR A 45 -6.90 4.94 -3.39
N ARG A 46 -6.96 6.11 -4.04
CA ARG A 46 -6.00 7.21 -3.87
C ARG A 46 -5.77 7.58 -2.40
N PHE A 47 -6.84 7.63 -1.59
CA PHE A 47 -6.72 7.93 -0.16
C PHE A 47 -5.81 6.94 0.60
N ILE A 48 -5.88 5.64 0.27
CA ILE A 48 -5.04 4.61 0.89
C ILE A 48 -3.60 4.72 0.39
N ARG A 49 -3.39 4.99 -0.92
CA ARG A 49 -2.06 5.27 -1.48
C ARG A 49 -1.41 6.46 -0.76
N LEU A 50 -2.10 7.58 -0.64
CA LEU A 50 -1.59 8.78 0.04
C LEU A 50 -1.26 8.51 1.52
N PHE A 51 -2.07 7.71 2.22
CA PHE A 51 -1.76 7.31 3.60
C PHE A 51 -0.49 6.46 3.68
N ALA A 52 -0.31 5.52 2.75
CA ALA A 52 0.88 4.69 2.69
C ALA A 52 2.14 5.53 2.44
N GLU A 53 2.06 6.46 1.50
CA GLU A 53 3.17 7.33 1.12
C GLU A 53 3.51 8.34 2.23
N GLN A 54 2.52 9.14 2.67
CA GLN A 54 2.74 10.29 3.55
C GLN A 54 2.82 9.94 5.04
N VAL A 55 2.39 8.74 5.43
CA VAL A 55 2.37 8.32 6.84
C VAL A 55 3.21 7.07 7.04
N LEU A 56 2.85 5.95 6.42
CA LEU A 56 3.54 4.68 6.65
C LEU A 56 5.03 4.77 6.26
N ARG A 57 5.33 5.17 5.02
CA ARG A 57 6.71 5.30 4.54
C ARG A 57 7.44 6.46 5.22
N GLU A 58 6.83 7.64 5.34
CA GLU A 58 7.48 8.78 6.02
C GLU A 58 7.85 8.52 7.49
N LYS A 59 7.04 7.73 8.20
CA LYS A 59 7.38 7.32 9.57
C LYS A 59 8.54 6.32 9.58
N PHE A 60 8.53 5.35 8.68
CA PHE A 60 9.64 4.41 8.48
C PHE A 60 10.96 5.14 8.20
N LEU A 61 10.97 6.09 7.25
CA LEU A 61 12.16 6.87 6.89
C LEU A 61 12.71 7.72 8.04
N ARG A 62 11.83 8.19 8.93
CA ARG A 62 12.20 8.95 10.13
C ARG A 62 12.49 8.07 11.35
N LEU A 63 12.49 6.74 11.18
CA LEU A 63 12.67 5.76 12.25
C LEU A 63 11.61 5.84 13.37
N ASP A 64 10.47 6.47 13.09
CA ASP A 64 9.29 6.44 13.95
C ASP A 64 8.49 5.17 13.64
N MET A 65 8.95 4.05 14.19
CA MET A 65 8.52 2.73 13.76
C MET A 65 7.11 2.33 14.23
N VAL A 66 6.31 3.22 14.83
CA VAL A 66 4.98 2.87 15.34
C VAL A 66 3.90 3.73 14.70
N ILE A 67 3.00 3.11 13.93
CA ILE A 67 1.83 3.77 13.37
C ILE A 67 0.59 3.56 14.27
N THR A 68 -0.09 4.65 14.57
CA THR A 68 -1.21 4.71 15.52
C THR A 68 -2.49 5.20 14.84
N TYR A 69 -3.63 5.01 15.51
CA TYR A 69 -4.89 5.60 15.03
C TYR A 69 -4.86 7.14 15.03
N ALA A 70 -4.06 7.77 15.89
CA ALA A 70 -3.91 9.22 15.90
C ALA A 70 -3.17 9.72 14.65
N ASP A 71 -2.21 8.94 14.12
CA ASP A 71 -1.55 9.27 12.85
C ASP A 71 -2.56 9.25 11.69
N TYR A 72 -3.47 8.27 11.68
CA TYR A 72 -4.57 8.24 10.71
C TYR A 72 -5.52 9.41 10.87
N ASP A 73 -5.94 9.74 12.10
CA ASP A 73 -6.88 10.82 12.33
C ASP A 73 -6.28 12.16 11.88
N ARG A 74 -5.00 12.41 12.18
CA ARG A 74 -4.25 13.58 11.71
C ARG A 74 -4.19 13.64 10.18
N PHE A 75 -3.81 12.54 9.53
CA PHE A 75 -3.77 12.46 8.07
C PHE A 75 -5.15 12.71 7.45
N PHE A 76 -6.19 12.11 8.00
CA PHE A 76 -7.56 12.27 7.51
C PHE A 76 -7.99 13.74 7.54
N TYR A 77 -7.75 14.44 8.66
CA TYR A 77 -8.09 15.87 8.75
C TYR A 77 -7.29 16.73 7.77
N GLN A 78 -6.00 16.45 7.59
CA GLN A 78 -5.19 17.11 6.56
C GLN A 78 -5.75 16.89 5.15
N MET A 79 -6.26 15.69 4.86
CA MET A 79 -6.90 15.40 3.58
C MET A 79 -8.27 16.06 3.45
N ALA A 80 -9.06 16.15 4.54
CA ALA A 80 -10.36 16.83 4.55
C ALA A 80 -10.22 18.33 4.23
N ASP A 81 -9.18 18.98 4.76
CA ASP A 81 -8.90 20.40 4.48
C ASP A 81 -8.61 20.67 3.00
N VAL A 82 -8.08 19.68 2.27
CA VAL A 82 -7.64 19.80 0.88
C VAL A 82 -8.64 19.22 -0.12
N TYR A 83 -9.38 18.18 0.27
CA TYR A 83 -10.26 17.41 -0.61
C TYR A 83 -11.70 17.41 -0.10
N PRO A 84 -12.62 18.16 -0.76
CA PRO A 84 -14.03 18.24 -0.35
C PRO A 84 -14.72 16.87 -0.26
N GLU A 85 -14.31 15.89 -1.07
CA GLU A 85 -14.84 14.54 -1.02
C GLU A 85 -14.49 13.78 0.28
N VAL A 86 -13.46 14.22 1.00
CA VAL A 86 -13.03 13.68 2.30
C VAL A 86 -13.73 14.42 3.44
N ASP A 87 -13.87 15.74 3.35
CA ASP A 87 -14.56 16.57 4.36
C ASP A 87 -16.01 16.13 4.61
N GLY A 88 -16.73 15.77 3.55
CA GLY A 88 -18.11 15.28 3.64
C GLY A 88 -18.29 13.88 4.25
N VAL A 89 -17.21 13.19 4.64
CA VAL A 89 -17.29 11.80 5.14
C VAL A 89 -17.73 11.76 6.60
N ALA A 90 -18.84 11.07 6.86
CA ALA A 90 -19.33 10.87 8.22
C ALA A 90 -18.29 10.14 9.12
N GLN A 91 -18.21 10.54 10.38
CA GLN A 91 -17.29 9.97 11.37
C GLN A 91 -17.35 8.43 11.45
N ARG A 92 -18.54 7.84 11.34
CA ARG A 92 -18.70 6.37 11.34
C ARG A 92 -17.98 5.71 10.15
N THR A 93 -18.03 6.34 8.99
CA THR A 93 -17.34 5.89 7.77
C THR A 93 -15.83 6.06 7.92
N GLN A 94 -15.37 7.19 8.46
CA GLN A 94 -13.95 7.42 8.78
C GLN A 94 -13.41 6.33 9.72
N MET A 95 -14.09 6.06 10.84
CA MET A 95 -13.68 5.02 11.80
C MET A 95 -13.65 3.63 11.15
N LYS A 96 -14.62 3.34 10.26
CA LYS A 96 -14.64 2.07 9.53
C LYS A 96 -13.49 1.96 8.54
N GLN A 97 -13.19 3.03 7.80
CA GLN A 97 -12.05 3.10 6.89
C GLN A 97 -10.75 2.89 7.65
N ARG A 98 -10.56 3.55 8.80
CA ARG A 98 -9.40 3.36 9.68
C ARG A 98 -9.20 1.89 10.04
N GLN A 99 -10.25 1.21 10.53
CA GLN A 99 -10.18 -0.22 10.86
C GLN A 99 -9.78 -1.08 9.66
N VAL A 100 -10.34 -0.78 8.49
CA VAL A 100 -10.11 -1.53 7.26
C VAL A 100 -8.67 -1.34 6.75
N ILE A 101 -8.15 -0.11 6.76
CA ILE A 101 -6.78 0.20 6.32
C ILE A 101 -5.76 -0.48 7.24
N PHE A 102 -5.91 -0.35 8.56
CA PHE A 102 -5.03 -1.03 9.52
C PHE A 102 -5.11 -2.55 9.42
N LYS A 103 -6.28 -3.10 9.08
CA LYS A 103 -6.41 -4.52 8.82
C LYS A 103 -5.64 -4.92 7.56
N MET A 104 -5.78 -4.19 6.45
CA MET A 104 -5.07 -4.50 5.20
C MET A 104 -3.55 -4.39 5.35
N MET A 105 -3.04 -3.38 6.07
CA MET A 105 -1.61 -3.26 6.34
C MET A 105 -1.07 -4.44 7.16
N ARG A 106 -1.84 -4.94 8.13
CA ARG A 106 -1.47 -6.15 8.89
C ARG A 106 -1.52 -7.41 8.04
N GLU A 107 -2.57 -7.56 7.23
CA GLU A 107 -2.69 -8.70 6.32
C GLU A 107 -1.57 -8.72 5.27
N ALA A 108 -1.03 -7.56 4.91
CA ALA A 108 0.09 -7.41 4.00
C ALA A 108 1.47 -7.44 4.68
N ASP A 109 1.56 -7.77 5.98
CA ASP A 109 2.81 -7.80 6.76
C ASP A 109 3.62 -6.49 6.70
N LEU A 110 2.92 -5.35 6.60
CA LEU A 110 3.54 -4.01 6.65
C LEU A 110 3.62 -3.48 8.08
N ILE A 111 2.71 -3.93 8.94
CA ILE A 111 2.67 -3.59 10.36
C ILE A 111 2.27 -4.80 11.19
N THR A 112 2.68 -4.84 12.46
CA THR A 112 2.21 -5.82 13.45
C THR A 112 0.83 -5.44 14.01
N ASP A 113 0.24 -6.33 14.81
CA ASP A 113 -0.98 -6.05 15.59
C ASP A 113 -0.87 -4.86 16.53
N LYS A 114 0.35 -4.50 16.94
CA LYS A 114 0.62 -3.34 17.80
C LYS A 114 0.96 -2.06 17.02
N GLY A 115 0.88 -2.09 15.68
CA GLY A 115 1.22 -0.97 14.83
C GLY A 115 2.72 -0.75 14.62
N LEU A 116 3.58 -1.69 15.06
CA LEU A 116 5.01 -1.63 14.71
C LEU A 116 5.17 -1.84 13.19
N ILE A 117 5.83 -0.90 12.52
CA ILE A 117 6.14 -0.93 11.09
C ILE A 117 7.20 -2.01 10.85
N LEU A 118 6.96 -2.85 9.85
CA LEU A 118 7.88 -3.89 9.41
C LEU A 118 8.54 -3.44 8.10
N PRO A 119 9.89 -3.41 8.00
CA PRO A 119 10.56 -3.13 6.75
C PRO A 119 10.09 -4.09 5.64
N ALA A 120 9.79 -3.56 4.46
CA ALA A 120 9.33 -4.39 3.36
C ALA A 120 10.52 -4.97 2.59
N ILE A 121 10.57 -6.29 2.48
CA ILE A 121 11.60 -7.00 1.71
C ILE A 121 10.99 -7.37 0.37
N LEU A 122 11.25 -6.55 -0.65
CA LEU A 122 10.73 -6.76 -1.99
C LEU A 122 11.61 -7.77 -2.74
N SER A 123 11.00 -8.79 -3.35
CA SER A 123 11.75 -9.72 -4.19
C SER A 123 12.23 -9.03 -5.48
N PRO A 124 13.32 -9.49 -6.12
CA PRO A 124 13.76 -8.96 -7.41
C PRO A 124 12.64 -9.02 -8.46
N ALA A 125 11.84 -10.10 -8.43
CA ALA A 125 10.71 -10.25 -9.34
C ALA A 125 9.69 -9.12 -9.13
N LEU A 126 9.28 -8.85 -7.90
CA LEU A 126 8.33 -7.79 -7.60
C LEU A 126 8.86 -6.39 -7.96
N ILE A 127 10.13 -6.14 -7.66
CA ILE A 127 10.81 -4.86 -7.97
C ILE A 127 10.75 -4.59 -9.47
N GLU A 128 11.12 -5.56 -10.31
CA GLU A 128 11.09 -5.43 -11.76
C GLU A 128 9.68 -5.04 -12.27
N ARG A 129 8.61 -5.65 -11.71
CA ARG A 129 7.24 -5.38 -12.16
C ARG A 129 6.78 -4.00 -11.70
N ILE A 130 7.07 -3.60 -10.47
CA ILE A 130 6.77 -2.26 -9.97
C ILE A 130 7.51 -1.20 -10.79
N HIS A 131 8.79 -1.44 -11.10
CA HIS A 131 9.59 -0.51 -11.89
C HIS A 131 9.05 -0.34 -13.32
N HIS A 132 8.65 -1.43 -13.97
CA HIS A 132 8.05 -1.38 -15.31
C HIS A 132 6.65 -0.75 -15.34
N ASP A 133 5.87 -0.89 -14.26
CA ASP A 133 4.54 -0.31 -14.16
C ASP A 133 4.58 1.20 -13.81
N ASN A 134 5.08 1.53 -12.62
CA ASN A 134 5.38 2.90 -12.20
C ASN A 134 6.30 2.87 -10.96
N PRO A 135 7.55 3.37 -11.06
CA PRO A 135 8.49 3.42 -9.94
C PRO A 135 7.98 4.18 -8.70
N GLU A 136 7.03 5.11 -8.85
CA GLU A 136 6.43 5.81 -7.70
C GLU A 136 5.74 4.83 -6.72
N TYR A 137 5.30 3.65 -7.20
CA TYR A 137 4.65 2.67 -6.34
C TYR A 137 5.59 2.02 -5.33
N PHE A 138 6.91 2.21 -5.39
CA PHE A 138 7.78 1.87 -4.26
C PHE A 138 7.43 2.67 -2.99
N ALA A 139 6.87 3.87 -3.15
CA ALA A 139 6.56 4.76 -2.03
C ALA A 139 5.41 4.27 -1.12
N ILE A 140 4.65 3.24 -1.53
CA ILE A 140 3.58 2.66 -0.70
C ILE A 140 4.09 1.63 0.31
N TYR A 141 5.39 1.32 0.28
CA TYR A 141 6.04 0.34 1.15
C TYR A 141 7.02 1.03 2.12
N PRO A 142 7.22 0.46 3.32
CA PRO A 142 8.27 0.87 4.25
C PRO A 142 9.65 0.38 3.76
N VAL A 143 10.16 1.05 2.71
CA VAL A 143 11.47 0.80 2.09
C VAL A 143 12.30 2.08 2.06
N ALA A 144 13.61 1.97 2.26
CA ALA A 144 14.52 3.10 2.09
C ALA A 144 14.84 3.31 0.61
N GLU A 145 15.26 4.53 0.23
CA GLU A 145 15.63 4.81 -1.16
C GLU A 145 16.81 3.96 -1.64
N ALA A 146 17.76 3.66 -0.76
CA ALA A 146 18.88 2.78 -1.06
C ALA A 146 18.42 1.37 -1.46
N ASP A 147 17.38 0.85 -0.82
CA ASP A 147 16.84 -0.49 -1.10
C ASP A 147 16.16 -0.54 -2.48
N VAL A 148 15.68 0.60 -2.98
CA VAL A 148 15.07 0.76 -4.32
C VAL A 148 16.16 0.99 -5.38
N GLN A 149 17.19 1.78 -5.08
CA GLN A 149 18.25 2.15 -6.02
C GLN A 149 19.22 1.01 -6.36
N ILE A 150 19.50 0.09 -5.43
CA ILE A 150 20.39 -1.07 -5.68
C ILE A 150 19.96 -1.88 -6.91
N TYR A 151 18.68 -1.89 -7.26
CA TYR A 151 18.15 -2.62 -8.40
C TYR A 151 18.21 -1.86 -9.72
N ASN A 152 18.05 -0.53 -9.70
CA ASN A 152 18.14 0.29 -10.92
C ASN A 152 19.55 0.24 -11.53
N THR A 153 20.60 0.26 -10.69
CA THR A 153 22.00 0.23 -11.16
C THR A 153 22.43 -1.14 -11.72
N GLN A 154 21.80 -2.25 -11.32
CA GLN A 154 22.15 -3.59 -11.82
C GLN A 154 21.55 -3.91 -13.20
N HIS A 155 20.55 -3.15 -13.66
CA HIS A 155 19.85 -3.39 -14.92
C HIS A 155 20.14 -2.36 -16.03
N GLU A 156 20.76 -1.21 -15.73
CA GLU A 156 21.32 -0.31 -16.75
C GLU A 156 22.64 -0.82 -17.36
N SER A 157 23.22 -1.88 -16.79
CA SER A 157 24.49 -2.49 -17.24
C SER A 157 24.31 -3.74 -18.13
N ARG A 158 23.10 -4.00 -18.65
CA ARG A 158 22.79 -5.11 -19.56
C ARG A 158 22.01 -4.60 -20.77
#